data_AF-A0A2T0MSL3-F1
#
_entry.id   AF-A0A2T0MSL3-F1
#
_cell.length_a   1.000
_cell.length_b   1.000
_cell.length_c   1.000
_cell.angle_alpha   90.00
_cell.angle_beta   90.00
_cell.angle_gamma   90.00
#
_symmetry.space_group_name_H-M   'P 1'
#
loop_
_entity.id
_entity.type
_entity.pdbx_description
1 polymer ?
#
loop_
_entity_poly.entity_id
_entity_poly.type
_entity_poly.pdbx_seq_one_letter_code
_entity_poly.pdbx_strand_id
1 'polypeptide(L)'
;MRVISRGLFNFGRHMISVMNRAEGIGLAANQVGVPLQVLAHDFGRVVPQIMVNPEILRSKGTWSYGEGCLSLKIEGTAADVVRPKIITAVATLPTSQTIIVQADEILARVLQHEIDHLNGIEYVQRLIGTDQLEVYSKIEGRGINLSCIPPMPYART
;
A
#
# COMPACT_ATOMS: atom_id res chain seq x y z
N MET A 1 17.29 4.61 21.68
CA MET A 1 17.18 5.41 20.45
C MET A 1 17.21 4.45 19.26
N ARG A 2 16.13 4.34 18.46
CA ARG A 2 16.17 3.53 17.24
C ARG A 2 17.01 4.29 16.22
N VAL A 3 18.22 3.82 15.94
CA VAL A 3 19.11 4.46 14.97
C VAL A 3 18.66 4.03 13.58
N ILE A 4 18.11 4.96 12.81
CA ILE A 4 17.93 4.74 11.37
C ILE A 4 19.25 5.06 10.66
N SER A 5 19.81 4.07 9.98
CA SER A 5 21.09 4.21 9.29
C SER A 5 20.96 5.04 8.01
N ARG A 6 22.08 5.62 7.58
CA ARG A 6 22.20 6.25 6.25
C ARG A 6 21.83 5.29 5.11
N GLY A 7 22.05 3.99 5.31
CA GLY A 7 21.67 2.94 4.36
C GLY A 7 20.16 2.89 4.13
N LEU A 8 19.35 2.97 5.20
CA LEU A 8 17.89 2.95 5.08
C LEU A 8 17.35 4.19 4.37
N PHE A 9 17.95 5.36 4.63
CA PHE A 9 17.59 6.59 3.92
C PHE A 9 17.88 6.48 2.41
N ASN A 10 19.07 5.99 2.05
CA ASN A 10 19.43 5.76 0.65
C ASN A 10 18.52 4.73 -0.02
N PHE A 11 18.13 3.68 0.71
CA PHE A 11 17.16 2.69 0.24
C PHE A 11 15.80 3.32 -0.04
N GLY A 12 15.25 4.12 0.88
CA GLY A 12 13.98 4.82 0.64
C GLY A 12 14.04 5.77 -0.58
N ARG A 13 15.18 6.46 -0.80
CA ARG A 13 15.37 7.26 -2.02
C ARG A 13 15.43 6.41 -3.29
N HIS A 14 16.05 5.23 -3.21
CA HIS A 14 16.05 4.28 -4.32
C HIS A 14 14.63 3.79 -4.63
N MET A 15 13.83 3.47 -3.60
CA MET A 15 12.41 3.10 -3.76
C MET A 15 11.61 4.19 -4.48
N ILE A 16 11.79 5.48 -4.14
CA ILE A 16 11.16 6.59 -4.88
C ILE A 16 11.57 6.57 -6.35
N SER A 17 12.85 6.35 -6.65
CA SER A 17 13.31 6.26 -8.04
C SER A 17 12.70 5.08 -8.79
N VAL A 18 12.51 3.93 -8.14
CA VAL A 18 11.87 2.75 -8.74
C VAL A 18 10.39 3.00 -9.00
N MET A 19 9.68 3.52 -7.98
CA MET A 19 8.28 3.90 -8.04
C MET A 19 8.00 4.85 -9.22
N ASN A 20 8.79 5.92 -9.34
CA ASN A 20 8.63 6.91 -10.41
C ASN A 20 8.87 6.33 -11.80
N ARG A 21 9.88 5.46 -11.96
CA ARG A 21 10.17 4.78 -13.24
C ARG A 21 9.08 3.80 -13.65
N ALA A 22 8.36 3.26 -12.67
CA ALA A 22 7.24 2.36 -12.88
C ALA A 22 5.89 3.10 -13.00
N GLU A 23 5.91 4.44 -13.02
CA GLU A 23 4.72 5.30 -13.07
C GLU A 23 3.72 5.03 -11.93
N GLY A 24 4.23 4.61 -10.77
CA GLY A 24 3.43 4.40 -9.56
C GLY A 24 3.42 5.62 -8.64
N ILE A 25 2.46 5.65 -7.72
CA ILE A 25 2.30 6.70 -6.70
C ILE A 25 2.62 6.22 -5.27
N GLY A 26 2.88 4.92 -5.12
CA GLY A 26 3.26 4.23 -3.88
C GLY A 26 4.12 3.00 -4.19
N LEU A 27 5.00 2.63 -3.25
CA LEU A 27 5.81 1.42 -3.32
C LEU A 27 6.21 0.94 -1.91
N ALA A 28 5.94 -0.33 -1.61
CA ALA A 28 6.35 -1.01 -0.40
C ALA A 28 7.65 -1.80 -0.63
N ALA A 29 8.51 -1.88 0.40
CA ALA A 29 9.85 -2.48 0.25
C ALA A 29 9.82 -3.96 -0.17
N ASN A 30 8.78 -4.71 0.24
CA ASN A 30 8.63 -6.10 -0.14
C ASN A 30 8.33 -6.29 -1.64
N GLN A 31 7.76 -5.29 -2.32
CA GLN A 31 7.57 -5.33 -3.78
C GLN A 31 8.89 -5.29 -4.56
N VAL A 32 9.98 -4.86 -3.91
CA VAL A 32 11.36 -4.93 -4.45
C VAL A 32 12.20 -6.00 -3.75
N GLY A 33 11.56 -6.98 -3.12
CA GLY A 33 12.23 -8.14 -2.51
C GLY A 33 12.91 -7.87 -1.17
N VAL A 34 12.61 -6.75 -0.52
CA VAL A 34 13.23 -6.35 0.75
C VAL A 34 12.19 -6.44 1.87
N PRO A 35 12.33 -7.37 2.84
CA PRO A 35 11.33 -7.60 3.90
C PRO A 35 11.50 -6.60 5.05
N LEU A 36 11.49 -5.30 4.73
CA LEU A 36 11.53 -4.22 5.71
C LEU A 36 10.18 -3.49 5.74
N GLN A 37 9.81 -3.01 6.92
CA GLN A 37 8.62 -2.15 7.12
C GLN A 37 8.91 -0.73 6.63
N VAL A 38 9.05 -0.55 5.32
CA VAL A 38 9.35 0.74 4.68
C VAL A 38 8.46 0.90 3.45
N LEU A 39 7.80 2.06 3.35
CA LEU A 39 7.09 2.47 2.15
C LEU A 39 7.61 3.81 1.62
N ALA A 40 7.43 4.02 0.32
CA ALA A 40 7.64 5.27 -0.39
C ALA A 40 6.36 5.71 -1.11
N HIS A 41 6.12 7.01 -1.27
CA HIS A 41 4.97 7.54 -2.01
C HIS A 41 5.25 8.92 -2.66
N ASP A 42 4.42 9.34 -3.62
CA ASP A 42 4.65 10.56 -4.44
C ASP A 42 3.99 11.85 -3.90
N PHE A 43 3.63 11.87 -2.62
CA PHE A 43 2.94 13.01 -1.98
C PHE A 43 3.89 13.90 -1.18
N GLY A 44 5.13 14.05 -1.66
CA GLY A 44 6.21 14.74 -0.93
C GLY A 44 5.97 16.21 -0.64
N ARG A 45 5.00 16.83 -1.32
CA ARG A 45 4.56 18.21 -1.07
C ARG A 45 3.63 18.34 0.14
N VAL A 46 3.04 17.23 0.59
CA VAL A 46 2.02 17.19 1.64
C VAL A 46 2.58 16.49 2.89
N VAL A 47 3.22 15.34 2.72
CA VAL A 47 3.80 14.55 3.82
C VAL A 47 5.15 13.94 3.42
N PRO A 48 6.03 13.59 4.37
CA PRO A 48 7.32 12.99 4.05
C PRO A 48 7.20 11.67 3.29
N GLN A 49 7.86 11.59 2.12
CA GLN A 49 7.69 10.49 1.16
C GLN A 49 8.12 9.11 1.64
N ILE A 50 8.99 9.01 2.64
CA ILE A 50 9.55 7.75 3.13
C ILE A 50 9.05 7.55 4.56
N MET A 51 8.34 6.46 4.78
CA MET A 51 7.77 6.12 6.08
C MET A 51 8.30 4.76 6.54
N VAL A 52 8.87 4.71 7.75
CA VAL A 52 9.44 3.50 8.36
C VAL A 52 8.55 3.05 9.51
N ASN A 53 8.24 1.75 9.58
CA ASN A 53 7.27 1.15 10.50
C ASN A 53 5.92 1.91 10.51
N PRO A 54 5.29 2.11 9.34
CA PRO A 54 4.00 2.77 9.27
C PRO A 54 2.89 1.91 9.89
N GLU A 55 2.00 2.54 10.65
CA GLU A 55 0.85 1.88 11.29
C GLU A 55 -0.38 2.77 11.23
N ILE A 56 -1.54 2.21 10.89
CA ILE A 56 -2.83 2.93 10.94
C ILE A 56 -3.36 2.90 12.37
N LEU A 57 -3.45 4.07 12.99
CA LEU A 57 -3.97 4.22 14.35
C LEU A 57 -5.50 4.30 14.40
N ARG A 58 -6.09 4.98 13.41
CA ARG A 58 -7.55 5.19 13.31
C ARG A 58 -7.96 5.28 11.86
N SER A 59 -9.17 4.86 11.57
CA SER A 59 -9.78 4.97 10.24
C SER A 59 -11.27 5.29 10.37
N LYS A 60 -11.83 6.05 9.43
CA LYS A 60 -13.27 6.36 9.41
C LYS A 60 -13.80 6.66 8.01
N GLY A 61 -15.11 6.52 7.87
CA GLY A 61 -15.83 6.70 6.61
C GLY A 61 -15.52 5.60 5.61
N THR A 62 -16.20 5.62 4.46
CA THR A 62 -16.06 4.61 3.41
C THR A 62 -15.94 5.32 2.07
N TRP A 63 -15.04 4.85 1.22
CA TRP A 63 -14.85 5.40 -0.11
C TRP A 63 -14.50 4.30 -1.11
N SER A 64 -15.27 4.23 -2.20
CA SER A 64 -15.00 3.38 -3.36
C SER A 64 -14.24 4.17 -4.41
N TYR A 65 -13.16 3.61 -4.91
CA TYR A 65 -12.33 4.21 -5.96
C TYR A 65 -11.46 3.13 -6.61
N GLY A 66 -11.10 3.36 -7.87
CA GLY A 66 -10.30 2.43 -8.65
C GLY A 66 -8.89 2.24 -8.08
N GLU A 67 -8.46 0.98 -7.97
CA GLU A 67 -7.09 0.59 -7.61
C GLU A 67 -6.48 -0.37 -8.62
N GLY A 68 -5.17 -0.24 -8.77
CA GLY A 68 -4.29 -1.23 -9.37
C GLY A 68 -3.02 -1.34 -8.55
N CYS A 69 -2.12 -2.25 -8.93
CA CYS A 69 -0.86 -2.46 -8.23
C CYS A 69 0.29 -2.70 -9.21
N LEU A 70 1.46 -2.13 -8.93
CA LEU A 70 2.68 -2.37 -9.72
C LEU A 70 3.12 -3.85 -9.71
N SER A 71 2.76 -4.60 -8.67
CA SER A 71 3.09 -6.02 -8.50
C SER A 71 2.08 -6.96 -9.17
N LEU A 72 0.88 -6.49 -9.51
CA LEU A 72 -0.16 -7.29 -10.17
C LEU A 72 -0.50 -6.73 -11.56
N LYS A 73 0.35 -7.04 -12.54
CA LYS A 73 0.21 -6.60 -13.94
C LYS A 73 -0.54 -7.62 -14.80
N ILE A 74 -1.79 -7.91 -14.42
CA ILE A 74 -2.70 -8.76 -15.20
C ILE A 74 -3.77 -7.85 -15.81
N GLU A 75 -4.07 -8.03 -17.10
CA GLU A 75 -5.01 -7.15 -17.79
C GLU A 75 -6.43 -7.21 -17.20
N GLY A 76 -6.96 -6.03 -16.89
CA GLY A 76 -8.29 -5.85 -16.33
C GLY A 76 -8.47 -6.44 -14.93
N THR A 77 -7.41 -6.47 -14.10
CA THR A 77 -7.55 -6.69 -12.65
C THR A 77 -7.73 -5.40 -11.86
N ALA A 78 -7.54 -4.23 -12.49
CA ALA A 78 -7.89 -2.96 -11.89
C ALA A 78 -9.40 -2.92 -11.60
N ALA A 79 -9.76 -2.56 -10.37
CA ALA A 79 -11.14 -2.64 -9.88
C ALA A 79 -11.38 -1.61 -8.77
N ASP A 80 -12.65 -1.32 -8.49
CA ASP A 80 -13.03 -0.43 -7.40
C ASP A 80 -12.85 -1.13 -6.05
N VAL A 81 -12.04 -0.54 -5.18
CA VAL A 81 -11.82 -1.07 -3.83
C VAL A 81 -12.47 -0.15 -2.81
N VAL A 82 -13.27 -0.73 -1.92
CA VAL A 82 -13.86 -0.03 -0.80
C VAL A 82 -12.85 0.04 0.34
N ARG A 83 -12.42 1.26 0.71
CA ARG A 83 -11.51 1.50 1.84
C ARG A 83 -12.05 2.58 2.78
N PRO A 84 -11.55 2.65 4.01
CA PRO A 84 -11.71 3.84 4.83
C PRO A 84 -11.32 5.13 4.09
N LYS A 85 -12.21 6.12 4.10
CA LYS A 85 -11.99 7.40 3.41
C LYS A 85 -10.87 8.21 4.06
N ILE A 86 -10.79 8.16 5.39
CA ILE A 86 -9.87 8.97 6.20
C ILE A 86 -9.12 8.03 7.13
N ILE A 87 -7.80 8.23 7.25
CA ILE A 87 -6.96 7.53 8.21
C ILE A 87 -6.11 8.51 9.03
N THR A 88 -5.75 8.08 10.24
CA THR A 88 -4.62 8.62 10.99
C THR A 88 -3.57 7.52 11.06
N ALA A 89 -2.37 7.78 10.54
CA ALA A 89 -1.25 6.85 10.57
C ALA A 89 -0.06 7.43 11.36
N VAL A 90 0.72 6.56 11.99
CA VAL A 90 2.01 6.90 12.60
C VAL A 90 3.14 6.28 11.77
N ALA A 91 4.28 6.97 11.69
CA ALA A 91 5.50 6.39 11.14
C ALA A 91 6.74 7.05 11.73
N THR A 92 7.89 6.40 11.54
CA THR A 92 9.20 6.99 11.81
C THR A 92 9.82 7.47 10.50
N LEU A 93 10.33 8.70 10.50
CA LEU A 93 11.10 9.25 9.39
C LEU A 93 12.52 8.71 9.37
N PRO A 94 13.23 8.75 8.23
CA PRO A 94 14.66 8.41 8.19
C PRO A 94 15.54 9.23 9.14
N THR A 95 15.09 10.42 9.56
CA THR A 95 15.72 11.26 10.59
C THR A 95 15.52 10.75 12.02
N SER A 96 14.89 9.58 12.20
CA SER A 96 14.47 8.99 13.49
C SER A 96 13.38 9.78 14.23
N GLN A 97 12.75 10.77 13.57
CA GLN A 97 11.60 11.49 14.10
C GLN A 97 10.31 10.70 13.87
N THR A 98 9.50 10.51 14.91
CA THR A 98 8.14 9.98 14.76
C THR A 98 7.18 11.07 14.29
N ILE A 99 6.31 10.75 13.33
CA ILE A 99 5.28 11.64 12.82
C ILE A 99 3.91 10.97 12.88
N ILE A 100 2.87 11.78 12.98
CA ILE A 100 1.47 11.38 12.81
C ILE A 100 0.95 12.08 11.55
N VAL A 101 0.36 11.31 10.64
CA VAL A 101 -0.22 11.79 9.39
C VAL A 101 -1.73 11.58 9.44
N GLN A 102 -2.48 12.66 9.19
CA GLN A 102 -3.88 12.56 8.82
C GLN A 102 -3.97 12.64 7.31
N ALA A 103 -4.63 11.66 6.71
CA ALA A 103 -4.79 11.57 5.27
C ALA A 103 -6.24 11.25 4.93
N ASP A 104 -6.69 11.77 3.80
CA ASP A 104 -7.97 11.45 3.19
C ASP A 104 -7.80 11.06 1.72
N GLU A 105 -8.87 10.50 1.18
CA GLU A 105 -9.04 10.19 -0.24
C GLU A 105 -7.81 9.50 -0.83
N ILE A 106 -7.16 10.09 -1.84
CA ILE A 106 -6.06 9.45 -2.57
C ILE A 106 -4.87 9.17 -1.65
N LEU A 107 -4.47 10.09 -0.78
CA LEU A 107 -3.34 9.86 0.13
C LEU A 107 -3.68 8.76 1.14
N ALA A 108 -4.90 8.77 1.70
CA ALA A 108 -5.33 7.70 2.59
C ALA A 108 -5.31 6.35 1.89
N ARG A 109 -5.74 6.30 0.62
CA ARG A 109 -5.77 5.08 -0.17
C ARG A 109 -4.37 4.52 -0.42
N VAL A 110 -3.45 5.36 -0.88
CA VAL A 110 -2.05 4.96 -1.13
C VAL A 110 -1.42 4.44 0.16
N LEU A 111 -1.55 5.17 1.28
CA LEU A 111 -1.00 4.70 2.54
C LEU A 111 -1.61 3.37 3.00
N GLN A 112 -2.93 3.19 2.87
CA GLN A 112 -3.58 1.90 3.16
C GLN A 112 -3.08 0.76 2.26
N HIS A 113 -2.90 1.03 0.97
CA HIS A 113 -2.40 0.07 -0.01
C HIS A 113 -0.96 -0.38 0.30
N GLU A 114 -0.06 0.57 0.54
CA GLU A 114 1.34 0.25 0.85
C GLU A 114 1.49 -0.42 2.23
N ILE A 115 0.67 -0.03 3.22
CA ILE A 115 0.64 -0.70 4.53
C ILE A 115 0.07 -2.12 4.40
N ASP A 116 -0.92 -2.35 3.54
CA ASP A 116 -1.40 -3.70 3.22
C ASP A 116 -0.28 -4.56 2.65
N HIS A 117 0.49 -4.06 1.67
CA HIS A 117 1.66 -4.77 1.14
C HIS A 117 2.66 -5.13 2.24
N LEU A 118 3.00 -4.19 3.12
CA LEU A 118 3.93 -4.44 4.24
C LEU A 118 3.40 -5.49 5.24
N ASN A 119 2.10 -5.77 5.21
CA ASN A 119 1.45 -6.83 6.00
C ASN A 119 1.16 -8.10 5.17
N GLY A 120 1.66 -8.18 3.94
CA GLY A 120 1.45 -9.34 3.06
C GLY A 120 0.03 -9.43 2.49
N ILE A 121 -0.66 -8.29 2.37
CA ILE A 121 -2.02 -8.19 1.86
C ILE A 121 -1.98 -7.48 0.50
N GLU A 122 -2.55 -8.11 -0.51
CA GLU A 122 -2.76 -7.52 -1.83
C GLU A 122 -4.14 -6.86 -1.92
N TYR A 123 -4.29 -5.79 -2.71
CA TYR A 123 -5.56 -5.06 -2.81
C TYR A 123 -6.73 -5.95 -3.25
N VAL A 124 -6.47 -6.98 -4.05
CA VAL A 124 -7.48 -7.94 -4.53
C VAL A 124 -8.12 -8.72 -3.38
N GLN A 125 -7.42 -8.89 -2.26
CA GLN A 125 -7.99 -9.49 -1.06
C GLN A 125 -9.05 -8.60 -0.42
N ARG A 126 -9.04 -7.28 -0.68
CA ARG A 126 -10.04 -6.33 -0.19
C ARG A 126 -11.29 -6.24 -1.07
N LEU A 127 -11.29 -6.83 -2.27
CA LEU A 127 -12.45 -6.82 -3.17
C LEU A 127 -13.62 -7.61 -2.58
N ILE A 128 -14.83 -7.25 -3.01
CA ILE A 128 -16.08 -7.91 -2.61
C ILE A 128 -16.98 -8.10 -3.83
N GLY A 129 -17.91 -9.06 -3.75
CA GLY A 129 -18.94 -9.24 -4.78
C GLY A 129 -18.39 -9.69 -6.13
N THR A 130 -18.94 -9.14 -7.21
CA THR A 130 -18.63 -9.52 -8.59
C THR A 130 -17.18 -9.20 -8.97
N ASP A 131 -16.67 -8.04 -8.55
CA ASP A 131 -15.30 -7.61 -8.86
C ASP A 131 -14.28 -8.60 -8.32
N GLN A 132 -14.51 -9.15 -7.12
CA GLN A 132 -13.65 -10.19 -6.56
C GLN A 132 -13.64 -11.44 -7.45
N LEU A 133 -14.81 -11.94 -7.84
CA LEU A 133 -14.94 -13.16 -8.65
C LEU A 133 -14.25 -12.98 -10.01
N GLU A 134 -14.46 -11.84 -10.66
CA GLU A 134 -13.86 -11.53 -11.96
C GLU A 134 -12.34 -11.43 -11.88
N VAL A 135 -11.82 -10.69 -10.89
CA VAL A 135 -10.37 -10.52 -10.69
C VAL A 135 -9.72 -11.86 -10.30
N TYR A 136 -10.35 -12.65 -9.43
CA TYR A 136 -9.79 -13.94 -8.99
C TYR A 136 -9.76 -14.96 -10.14
N SER A 137 -10.79 -15.00 -10.98
CA SER A 137 -10.81 -15.83 -12.19
C SER A 137 -9.64 -15.49 -13.12
N LYS A 138 -9.33 -14.20 -13.30
CA LYS A 138 -8.17 -13.76 -14.09
C LYS A 138 -6.83 -14.15 -13.47
N ILE A 139 -6.72 -14.06 -12.14
CA ILE A 139 -5.51 -14.44 -11.40
C ILE A 139 -5.28 -15.95 -11.50
N GLU A 140 -6.33 -16.76 -11.27
CA GLU A 140 -6.28 -18.21 -11.42
C GLU A 140 -5.96 -18.62 -12.87
N GLY A 141 -6.51 -17.91 -13.86
CA GLY A 141 -6.19 -18.10 -15.28
C GLY A 141 -4.72 -17.85 -15.63
N ARG A 142 -3.94 -17.18 -14.77
CA ARG A 142 -2.47 -17.05 -14.89
C ARG A 142 -1.70 -18.14 -14.13
N GLY A 143 -2.38 -19.13 -13.56
CA GLY A 143 -1.79 -20.23 -12.80
C GLY A 143 -1.40 -19.86 -11.37
N ILE A 144 -1.88 -18.73 -10.85
CA ILE A 144 -1.62 -18.31 -9.47
C ILE A 144 -2.60 -19.02 -8.54
N ASN A 145 -2.07 -19.71 -7.52
CA ASN A 145 -2.90 -20.39 -6.53
C ASN A 145 -3.57 -19.37 -5.59
N LEU A 146 -4.91 -19.30 -5.64
CA LEU A 146 -5.71 -18.39 -4.82
C LEU A 146 -5.59 -18.67 -3.31
N SER A 147 -5.14 -19.86 -2.89
CA SER A 147 -4.87 -20.13 -1.47
C SER A 147 -3.74 -19.26 -0.90
N CYS A 148 -2.89 -18.68 -1.74
CA CYS A 148 -1.83 -17.76 -1.34
C CYS A 148 -2.33 -16.32 -1.13
N ILE A 149 -3.53 -15.99 -1.63
CA ILE A 149 -4.13 -14.65 -1.57
C ILE A 149 -5.63 -14.76 -1.19
N PRO A 150 -5.95 -15.33 -0.01
CA PRO A 150 -7.33 -15.52 0.39
C PRO A 150 -8.08 -14.19 0.55
N PRO A 151 -9.40 -14.12 0.29
CA PRO A 151 -10.20 -12.94 0.56
C PRO A 151 -10.06 -12.40 1.99
N MET A 152 -9.82 -11.10 2.12
CA MET A 152 -9.73 -10.35 3.39
C MET A 152 -10.48 -9.01 3.31
N PRO A 153 -11.79 -9.00 3.06
CA PRO A 153 -12.55 -7.75 3.02
C PRO A 153 -12.52 -7.03 4.37
N TYR A 154 -12.67 -5.70 4.37
CA TYR A 154 -12.91 -4.98 5.61
C TYR A 154 -14.18 -5.48 6.30
N ALA A 155 -14.17 -5.50 7.63
CA ALA A 155 -15.37 -5.82 8.40
C ALA A 155 -16.49 -4.84 8.00
N ARG A 156 -17.68 -5.38 7.74
CA ARG A 156 -18.87 -4.55 7.48
C ARG A 156 -19.20 -3.83 8.79
N THR A 157 -19.05 -2.50 8.79
CA THR A 157 -19.53 -1.62 9.87
C THR A 157 -21.02 -1.39 9.76
#